data_AF-A0A2V7V1I4-F1
#
_entry.id   AF-A0A2V7V1I4-F1
#
_cell.length_a   1.000
_cell.length_b   1.000
_cell.length_c   1.000
_cell.angle_alpha   90.00
_cell.angle_beta   90.00
_cell.angle_gamma   90.00
#
_symmetry.space_group_name_H-M   'P 1'
#
loop_
_entity.id
_entity.type
_entity.pdbx_description
1 polymer ?
#
loop_
_entity_poly.entity_id
_entity_poly.type
_entity_poly.pdbx_seq_one_letter_code
_entity_poly.pdbx_strand_id
1 'polypeptide(L)'
;MDGLRFSVSHTTRPPRPGERDGVEYHFVEKGAFERLRDGGQLLEWAEVYGHLYGTGLAELERARRDGVDLLLDLDVQGAAQVRKKVADAVTVFVLPPSYEALERRLRGRGQDDEASIRRRLQLAREELSLFATYDYASVNDDREACVDALKAIVRAAR
;
A
#
# COMPACT_ATOMS: atom_id res chain seq x y z
N MET A 1 15.81 -0.88 -11.15
CA MET A 1 16.01 0.56 -10.93
C MET A 1 16.81 0.66 -9.66
N ASP A 2 18.00 1.23 -9.72
CA ASP A 2 18.94 1.15 -8.60
C ASP A 2 18.54 2.12 -7.49
N GLY A 3 18.85 1.77 -6.24
CA GLY A 3 18.58 2.61 -5.08
C GLY A 3 17.10 2.70 -4.68
N LEU A 4 16.27 1.71 -5.01
CA LEU A 4 14.94 1.54 -4.40
C LEU A 4 14.94 0.30 -3.51
N ARG A 5 14.28 0.40 -2.36
CA ARG A 5 13.98 -0.71 -1.46
C ARG A 5 12.48 -0.85 -1.30
N PHE A 6 11.95 -2.04 -1.53
CA PHE A 6 10.55 -2.33 -1.18
C PHE A 6 10.43 -2.58 0.33
N SER A 7 9.45 -1.94 0.96
CA SER A 7 9.15 -2.16 2.38
C SER A 7 8.25 -3.37 2.57
N VAL A 8 8.61 -4.26 3.51
CA VAL A 8 7.75 -5.39 3.91
C VAL A 8 6.94 -4.96 5.13
N SER A 9 5.62 -4.83 4.96
CA SER A 9 4.71 -4.38 6.02
C SER A 9 4.33 -5.51 6.98
N HIS A 10 3.87 -5.15 8.17
CA HIS A 10 3.27 -6.09 9.12
C HIS A 10 1.77 -6.23 8.83
N THR A 11 1.22 -7.42 9.05
CA THR A 11 -0.24 -7.63 8.97
C THR A 11 -0.74 -8.64 9.99
N THR A 12 -1.98 -8.46 10.45
CA THR A 12 -2.70 -9.44 11.28
C THR A 12 -3.57 -10.40 10.47
N ARG A 13 -3.60 -10.24 9.13
CA ARG A 13 -4.24 -11.20 8.24
C ARG A 13 -3.43 -12.49 8.23
N PRO A 14 -4.06 -13.68 8.22
CA PRO A 14 -3.32 -14.92 8.00
C PRO A 14 -2.68 -14.96 6.60
N PRO A 15 -1.52 -15.63 6.42
CA PRO A 15 -0.89 -15.80 5.12
C PRO A 15 -1.81 -16.59 4.17
N ARG A 16 -1.84 -16.19 2.90
CA ARG A 16 -2.49 -16.93 1.81
C ARG A 16 -1.57 -18.06 1.31
N PRO A 17 -2.12 -19.06 0.61
CA PRO A 17 -1.30 -20.09 -0.03
C PRO A 17 -0.20 -19.47 -0.91
N GLY A 18 1.06 -19.77 -0.60
CA GLY A 18 2.23 -19.29 -1.32
C GLY A 18 2.90 -18.04 -0.74
N GLU A 19 2.25 -17.32 0.19
CA GLU A 19 2.89 -16.20 0.91
C GLU A 19 3.88 -16.74 1.96
N ARG A 20 4.98 -16.01 2.17
CA ARG A 20 6.04 -16.32 3.13
C ARG A 20 6.27 -15.14 4.05
N ASP A 21 6.46 -15.44 5.33
CA ASP A 21 6.78 -14.43 6.34
C ASP A 21 8.10 -13.73 6.02
N GLY A 22 8.10 -12.41 6.16
CA GLY A 22 9.23 -11.53 5.85
C GLY A 22 9.50 -11.32 4.36
N VAL A 23 8.64 -11.85 3.46
CA VAL A 23 8.72 -11.61 2.02
C VAL A 23 7.57 -10.75 1.56
N GLU A 24 6.33 -11.24 1.64
CA GLU A 24 5.16 -10.45 1.29
C GLU A 24 4.71 -9.56 2.45
N TYR A 25 4.70 -10.11 3.66
CA TYR A 25 4.40 -9.41 4.91
C TYR A 25 5.14 -10.06 6.08
N HIS A 26 5.27 -9.31 7.18
CA HIS A 26 5.46 -9.88 8.51
C HIS A 26 4.09 -10.22 9.10
N PHE A 27 3.77 -11.51 9.17
CA PHE A 27 2.49 -11.99 9.68
C PHE A 27 2.55 -12.07 11.21
N VAL A 28 1.81 -11.21 11.88
CA VAL A 28 1.86 -11.05 13.34
C VAL A 28 0.49 -11.20 13.97
N GLU A 29 0.45 -11.66 15.22
CA GLU A 29 -0.79 -11.66 15.99
C GLU A 29 -1.25 -10.23 16.30
N LYS A 30 -2.57 -10.05 16.47
CA LYS A 30 -3.18 -8.75 16.77
C LYS A 30 -2.53 -8.05 17.96
N GLY A 31 -2.31 -8.75 19.07
CA GLY A 31 -1.67 -8.16 20.25
C GLY A 31 -0.22 -7.74 20.02
N ALA A 32 0.51 -8.41 19.13
CA ALA A 32 1.86 -8.00 18.74
C ALA A 32 1.82 -6.73 17.88
N PHE A 33 0.90 -6.65 16.92
CA PHE A 33 0.69 -5.46 16.11
C PHE A 33 0.32 -4.24 16.98
N GLU A 34 -0.61 -4.42 17.93
CA GLU A 34 -1.04 -3.36 18.84
C GLU A 34 0.12 -2.83 19.69
N ARG A 35 1.03 -3.70 20.14
CA ARG A 35 2.26 -3.26 20.83
C ARG A 35 3.16 -2.39 19.94
N LEU A 36 3.32 -2.73 18.66
CA LEU A 36 4.09 -1.92 17.72
C LEU A 36 3.43 -0.54 17.53
N ARG A 37 2.11 -0.52 17.35
CA ARG A 37 1.31 0.71 17.19
C ARG A 37 1.41 1.60 18.42
N ASP A 38 1.10 1.06 19.59
CA ASP A 38 1.02 1.80 20.84
C ASP A 38 2.40 2.22 21.36
N GLY A 39 3.44 1.47 20.97
CA GLY A 39 4.85 1.83 21.19
C GLY A 39 5.40 2.88 20.22
N GLY A 40 4.61 3.38 19.27
CA GLY A 40 5.05 4.39 18.29
C GLY A 40 6.07 3.86 17.28
N GLN A 41 6.11 2.55 17.04
CA GLN A 41 7.10 1.89 16.19
C GLN A 41 6.66 1.78 14.72
N LEU A 42 5.48 2.28 14.37
CA LEU A 42 4.92 2.25 13.03
C LEU A 42 4.99 3.63 12.37
N LEU A 43 5.52 3.66 11.14
CA LEU A 43 5.46 4.83 10.28
C LEU A 43 4.01 5.16 9.92
N GLU A 44 3.23 4.15 9.57
CA GLU A 44 1.81 4.24 9.28
C GLU A 44 1.13 2.92 9.65
N TRP A 45 -0.19 2.96 9.81
CA TRP A 45 -0.99 1.75 9.93
C TRP A 45 -2.44 2.02 9.52
N ALA A 46 -3.14 0.98 9.10
CA ALA A 46 -4.57 1.04 8.79
C ALA A 46 -5.27 -0.26 9.15
N GLU A 47 -6.59 -0.18 9.35
CA GLU A 47 -7.45 -1.35 9.39
C GLU A 47 -8.19 -1.48 8.06
N VAL A 48 -7.95 -2.60 7.38
CA VAL A 48 -8.47 -2.87 6.04
C VAL A 48 -9.14 -4.24 6.06
N TYR A 49 -10.47 -4.24 5.87
CA TYR A 49 -11.31 -5.43 5.90
C TYR A 49 -11.17 -6.27 7.19
N GLY A 50 -11.02 -5.62 8.34
CA GLY A 50 -10.92 -6.27 9.66
C GLY A 50 -9.52 -6.79 10.02
N HIS A 51 -8.51 -6.50 9.18
CA HIS A 51 -7.12 -6.82 9.45
C HIS A 51 -6.29 -5.53 9.55
N LEU A 52 -5.32 -5.54 10.44
CA LEU A 52 -4.39 -4.43 10.62
C LEU A 52 -3.21 -4.61 9.65
N TYR A 53 -2.78 -3.50 9.07
CA TYR A 53 -1.59 -3.41 8.22
C TYR A 53 -0.76 -2.23 8.70
N GLY A 54 0.56 -2.32 8.63
CA GLY A 54 1.41 -1.19 8.97
C GLY A 54 2.89 -1.37 8.66
N THR A 55 3.51 -0.27 8.29
CA THR A 55 4.94 -0.18 7.97
C THR A 55 5.75 0.17 9.21
N GLY A 56 6.80 -0.58 9.50
CA GLY A 56 7.70 -0.28 10.62
C GLY A 56 8.53 0.98 10.37
N LEU A 57 8.63 1.86 11.37
CA LEU A 57 9.43 3.09 11.28
C LEU A 57 10.91 2.79 10.99
N ALA A 58 11.42 1.67 11.52
CA ALA A 58 12.78 1.22 11.31
C ALA A 58 13.12 0.96 9.82
N GLU A 59 12.14 0.65 8.95
CA GLU A 59 12.39 0.51 7.50
C GLU A 59 12.77 1.84 6.86
N LEU A 60 12.10 2.93 7.25
CA LEU A 60 12.42 4.28 6.78
C LEU A 60 13.81 4.72 7.25
N GLU A 61 14.14 4.46 8.51
CA GLU A 61 15.45 4.79 9.07
C GLU A 61 16.58 4.02 8.39
N ARG A 62 16.38 2.73 8.10
CA ARG A 62 17.32 1.91 7.34
C ARG A 62 17.51 2.46 5.93
N ALA A 63 16.43 2.74 5.20
CA ALA A 63 16.51 3.27 3.85
C ALA A 63 17.28 4.60 3.79
N ARG A 64 16.97 5.53 4.71
CA ARG A 64 17.70 6.80 4.86
C ARG A 64 19.18 6.61 5.14
N ARG A 65 19.53 5.69 6.05
CA ARG A 65 20.94 5.38 6.38
C ARG A 65 21.71 4.84 5.18
N ASP A 66 21.05 4.00 4.38
CA ASP A 66 21.66 3.34 3.22
C ASP A 66 21.66 4.23 1.97
N GLY A 67 21.07 5.44 2.04
CA GLY A 67 20.99 6.38 0.92
C GLY A 67 20.11 5.85 -0.23
N VAL A 68 19.05 5.10 0.09
CA VAL A 68 18.11 4.54 -0.90
C VAL A 68 16.69 5.00 -0.64
N ASP A 69 15.88 5.08 -1.69
CA ASP A 69 14.46 5.41 -1.58
C ASP A 69 13.68 4.19 -1.06
N LEU A 70 12.74 4.44 -0.14
CA LEU A 70 11.81 3.43 0.33
C LEU A 70 10.52 3.47 -0.50
N LEU A 71 10.19 2.35 -1.14
CA LEU A 71 8.92 2.15 -1.84
C LEU A 71 7.90 1.51 -0.90
N LEU A 72 6.78 2.20 -0.71
CA LEU A 72 5.66 1.77 0.13
C LEU A 72 4.44 1.46 -0.76
N ASP A 73 3.80 0.31 -0.52
CA ASP A 73 2.49 -0.05 -1.09
C ASP A 73 1.44 0.03 0.03
N LEU A 74 0.58 1.05 -0.02
CA LEU A 74 -0.27 1.49 1.10
C LEU A 74 -1.73 1.66 0.66
N ASP A 75 -2.64 1.50 1.62
CA ASP A 75 -4.00 2.03 1.48
C ASP A 75 -4.03 3.56 1.68
N VAL A 76 -5.17 4.17 1.41
CA VAL A 76 -5.31 5.64 1.46
C VAL A 76 -5.12 6.23 2.87
N GLN A 77 -5.43 5.47 3.92
CA GLN A 77 -5.26 5.91 5.31
C GLN A 77 -3.78 5.90 5.68
N GLY A 78 -3.05 4.84 5.29
CA GLY A 78 -1.61 4.75 5.45
C GLY A 78 -0.87 5.87 4.70
N ALA A 79 -1.21 6.08 3.43
CA ALA A 79 -0.64 7.15 2.61
C ALA A 79 -0.88 8.55 3.22
N ALA A 80 -2.08 8.82 3.74
CA ALA A 80 -2.39 10.08 4.40
C ALA A 80 -1.56 10.32 5.68
N GLN A 81 -1.19 9.26 6.41
CA GLN A 81 -0.29 9.36 7.55
C GLN A 81 1.15 9.62 7.13
N VAL A 82 1.64 8.92 6.12
CA VAL A 82 3.00 9.14 5.59
C VAL A 82 3.18 10.58 5.12
N ARG A 83 2.22 11.12 4.36
CA ARG A 83 2.25 12.53 3.90
C ARG A 83 2.37 13.54 5.04
N LYS A 84 1.83 13.23 6.22
CA LYS A 84 1.93 14.10 7.40
C LYS A 84 3.27 13.95 8.14
N LYS A 85 3.90 12.78 8.08
CA LYS A 85 5.10 12.43 8.85
C LYS A 85 6.41 12.57 8.04
N VAL A 86 6.33 12.48 6.72
CA VAL A 86 7.47 12.43 5.79
C VAL A 86 7.30 13.53 4.75
N ALA A 87 7.96 14.66 4.97
CA ALA A 87 7.78 15.88 4.17
C ALA A 87 8.24 15.73 2.71
N ASP A 88 9.18 14.83 2.48
CA ASP A 88 9.79 14.49 1.18
C ASP A 88 9.13 13.29 0.50
N ALA A 89 8.01 12.78 1.02
CA ALA A 89 7.29 11.67 0.41
C ALA A 89 6.64 12.08 -0.91
N VAL A 90 6.92 11.32 -1.97
CA VAL A 90 6.24 11.42 -3.26
C VAL A 90 5.12 10.38 -3.31
N THR A 91 3.90 10.83 -3.57
CA THR A 91 2.71 9.99 -3.54
C THR A 91 2.12 9.78 -4.92
N VAL A 92 1.82 8.52 -5.27
CA VAL A 92 1.20 8.16 -6.53
C VAL A 92 -0.05 7.33 -6.28
N PHE A 93 -1.21 7.80 -6.75
CA PHE A 93 -2.45 7.05 -6.68
C PHE A 93 -2.59 6.15 -7.92
N VAL A 94 -2.78 4.84 -7.73
CA VAL A 94 -2.97 3.90 -8.85
C VAL A 94 -4.46 3.69 -9.10
N LEU A 95 -4.96 4.24 -10.20
CA LEU A 95 -6.36 4.18 -10.59
C LEU A 95 -6.66 2.89 -11.38
N PRO A 96 -7.81 2.22 -11.16
CA PRO A 96 -8.33 1.27 -12.13
C PRO A 96 -8.77 2.01 -13.41
N PRO A 97 -8.79 1.34 -14.57
CA PRO A 97 -9.18 1.97 -15.83
C PRO A 97 -10.67 2.28 -15.91
N SER A 98 -11.49 1.51 -15.19
CA SER A 98 -12.88 1.82 -14.92
C SER A 98 -13.35 1.11 -13.65
N TYR A 99 -14.50 1.52 -13.14
CA TYR A 99 -15.13 0.84 -12.01
C TYR A 99 -15.52 -0.61 -12.37
N GLU A 100 -15.99 -0.84 -13.60
CA GLU A 100 -16.32 -2.17 -14.13
C GLU A 100 -15.08 -3.07 -14.25
N ALA A 101 -13.92 -2.49 -14.56
CA ALA A 101 -12.67 -3.23 -14.57
C ALA A 101 -12.23 -3.64 -13.16
N LEU A 102 -12.38 -2.75 -12.17
CA LEU A 102 -12.14 -3.08 -10.77
C LEU A 102 -13.05 -4.21 -10.30
N GLU A 103 -14.36 -4.12 -10.56
CA GLU A 103 -15.33 -5.15 -10.22
C GLU A 103 -15.00 -6.51 -10.84
N ARG A 104 -14.71 -6.54 -12.16
CA ARG A 104 -14.28 -7.78 -12.83
C ARG A 104 -13.03 -8.39 -12.21
N ARG A 105 -12.03 -7.57 -11.85
CA ARG A 105 -10.79 -8.05 -11.20
C ARG A 105 -11.06 -8.61 -9.81
N LEU A 106 -11.94 -8.00 -9.01
CA LEU A 106 -12.32 -8.50 -7.68
C LEU A 106 -13.03 -9.85 -7.79
N ARG A 107 -14.03 -9.95 -8.66
CA ARG A 107 -14.78 -11.20 -8.90
C ARG A 107 -13.89 -12.31 -9.47
N GLY A 108 -13.01 -11.98 -10.41
CA GLY A 108 -12.14 -12.94 -11.09
C GLY A 108 -11.07 -13.58 -10.19
N ARG A 109 -10.76 -12.99 -9.02
CA ARG A 109 -9.81 -13.59 -8.06
C ARG A 109 -10.37 -14.83 -7.37
N GLY A 110 -11.70 -14.95 -7.25
CA GLY A 110 -12.36 -16.09 -6.60
C GLY A 110 -12.01 -16.28 -5.12
N GLN A 111 -11.48 -15.25 -4.47
CA GLN A 111 -11.01 -15.29 -3.06
C GLN A 111 -11.99 -14.65 -2.07
N ASP A 112 -12.97 -13.91 -2.57
CA ASP A 112 -13.90 -13.12 -1.77
C ASP A 112 -15.35 -13.59 -2.04
N ASP A 113 -16.20 -13.55 -1.01
CA ASP A 113 -17.64 -13.74 -1.17
C ASP A 113 -18.34 -12.47 -1.72
N GLU A 114 -19.57 -12.60 -2.20
CA GLU A 114 -20.34 -11.47 -2.78
C GLU A 114 -20.49 -10.29 -1.80
N ALA A 115 -20.63 -10.58 -0.51
CA ALA A 115 -20.75 -9.54 0.51
C ALA A 115 -19.45 -8.74 0.65
N SER A 116 -18.30 -9.42 0.65
CA SER A 116 -16.99 -8.78 0.69
C SER A 116 -16.73 -8.00 -0.58
N ILE A 117 -17.01 -8.54 -1.76
CA ILE A 117 -16.84 -7.84 -3.04
C ILE A 117 -17.61 -6.50 -3.03
N ARG A 118 -18.87 -6.49 -2.60
CA ARG A 118 -19.67 -5.25 -2.50
C ARG A 118 -19.07 -4.24 -1.53
N ARG A 119 -18.62 -4.68 -0.35
CA ARG A 119 -17.94 -3.80 0.63
C ARG A 119 -16.68 -3.17 0.03
N ARG A 120 -15.86 -3.97 -0.65
CA ARG A 120 -14.63 -3.49 -1.32
C ARG A 120 -14.92 -2.46 -2.39
N LEU A 121 -15.94 -2.71 -3.22
CA LEU A 121 -16.36 -1.80 -4.28
C LEU A 121 -16.91 -0.47 -3.76
N GLN A 122 -17.69 -0.51 -2.68
CA GLN A 122 -18.19 0.70 -2.02
C GLN A 122 -17.03 1.54 -1.49
N LEU A 123 -16.10 0.94 -0.75
CA LEU A 123 -14.92 1.63 -0.23
C LEU A 123 -14.08 2.22 -1.35
N ALA A 124 -13.81 1.45 -2.41
CA ALA A 124 -13.06 1.95 -3.56
C ALA A 124 -13.72 3.20 -4.18
N ARG A 125 -15.06 3.27 -4.22
CA ARG A 125 -15.77 4.46 -4.74
C ARG A 125 -15.53 5.70 -3.89
N GLU A 126 -15.47 5.55 -2.57
CA GLU A 126 -15.19 6.64 -1.63
C GLU A 126 -13.72 7.09 -1.77
N GLU A 127 -12.81 6.12 -1.82
CA GLU A 127 -11.36 6.34 -1.93
C GLU A 127 -10.93 6.95 -3.27
N LEU A 128 -11.64 6.65 -4.35
CA LEU A 128 -11.35 7.18 -5.69
C LEU A 128 -11.41 8.70 -5.77
N SER A 129 -12.10 9.38 -4.84
CA SER A 129 -12.10 10.84 -4.78
C SER A 129 -10.79 11.44 -4.22
N LEU A 130 -10.01 10.63 -3.48
CA LEU A 130 -8.82 11.07 -2.78
C LEU A 130 -7.60 11.22 -3.69
N PHE A 131 -7.65 10.75 -4.94
CA PHE A 131 -6.52 10.87 -5.88
C PHE A 131 -6.07 12.33 -6.07
N ALA A 132 -6.99 13.29 -5.95
CA ALA A 132 -6.69 14.72 -6.04
C ALA A 132 -5.80 15.23 -4.90
N THR A 133 -5.59 14.43 -3.85
CA THR A 133 -4.70 14.76 -2.72
C THR A 133 -3.27 14.23 -2.89
N TYR A 134 -3.01 13.46 -3.96
CA TYR A 134 -1.72 12.85 -4.28
C TYR A 134 -0.95 13.72 -5.27
N ASP A 135 0.37 13.57 -5.32
CA ASP A 135 1.23 14.32 -6.24
C ASP A 135 1.04 13.87 -7.70
N TYR A 136 0.79 12.57 -7.88
CA TYR A 136 0.54 11.96 -9.18
C TYR A 136 -0.61 10.95 -9.13
N ALA A 137 -1.22 10.68 -10.28
CA ALA A 137 -2.12 9.57 -10.49
C ALA A 137 -1.73 8.79 -11.76
N SER A 138 -1.78 7.45 -11.69
CA SER A 138 -1.49 6.56 -12.81
C SER A 138 -2.64 5.58 -13.02
N VAL A 139 -3.19 5.54 -14.24
CA VAL A 139 -4.21 4.56 -14.60
C VAL A 139 -3.54 3.22 -14.92
N ASN A 140 -4.06 2.13 -14.36
CA ASN A 140 -3.56 0.77 -14.56
C ASN A 140 -4.49 -0.02 -15.50
N ASP A 141 -4.57 0.45 -16.75
CA ASP A 141 -5.21 -0.21 -17.88
C ASP A 141 -4.28 -1.27 -18.49
N ASP A 142 -3.04 -0.88 -18.77
CA ASP A 142 -1.94 -1.70 -19.23
C ASP A 142 -0.83 -1.72 -18.18
N ARG A 143 -0.38 -2.94 -17.82
CA ARG A 143 0.57 -3.14 -16.74
C ARG A 143 1.94 -2.54 -17.08
N GLU A 144 2.41 -2.72 -18.31
CA GLU A 144 3.75 -2.27 -18.71
C GLU A 144 3.80 -0.74 -18.78
N ALA A 145 2.80 -0.12 -19.41
CA ALA A 145 2.66 1.32 -19.48
C ALA A 145 2.54 1.96 -18.08
N CYS A 146 1.73 1.38 -17.19
CA CYS A 146 1.61 1.87 -15.82
C CYS A 146 2.94 1.76 -15.06
N VAL A 147 3.67 0.65 -15.21
CA VAL A 147 4.99 0.48 -14.58
C VAL A 147 6.00 1.49 -15.11
N ASP A 148 6.00 1.76 -16.41
CA ASP A 148 6.91 2.73 -17.01
C ASP A 148 6.59 4.17 -16.62
N ALA A 149 5.30 4.52 -16.48
CA ALA A 149 4.87 5.78 -15.91
C ALA A 149 5.37 5.96 -14.46
N LEU A 150 5.24 4.92 -13.62
CA LEU A 150 5.75 4.93 -12.25
C LEU A 150 7.27 5.12 -12.20
N LYS A 151 8.03 4.41 -13.05
CA LYS A 151 9.49 4.60 -13.15
C LYS A 151 9.86 6.03 -13.56
N ALA A 152 9.09 6.65 -14.46
CA ALA A 152 9.33 8.02 -14.88
C ALA A 152 9.14 9.01 -13.72
N ILE A 153 8.08 8.84 -12.92
CA ILE A 153 7.83 9.64 -11.72
C ILE A 153 8.99 9.53 -10.73
N VAL A 154 9.43 8.30 -10.42
CA VAL A 154 10.55 8.09 -9.48
C VAL A 154 11.84 8.73 -10.00
N ARG A 155 12.12 8.66 -11.31
CA ARG A 155 13.31 9.31 -11.89
C ARG A 155 13.24 10.83 -11.82
N ALA A 156 12.06 11.42 -11.99
CA ALA A 156 11.87 12.86 -11.98
C ALA A 156 11.92 13.48 -10.57
N ALA A 157 11.60 12.69 -9.54
CA ALA A 157 11.62 13.12 -8.15
C ALA A 157 13.00 13.02 -7.46
N ARG A 158 14.00 12.44 -8.14
CA ARG A 158 15.37 12.26 -7.63
C ARG A 158 16.30 13.42 -7.98
#